data_AF-A0A1V5NXD6-F1
#
_entry.id   AF-A0A1V5NXD6-F1
#
_cell.length_a   1.000
_cell.length_b   1.000
_cell.length_c   1.000
_cell.angle_alpha   90.00
_cell.angle_beta   90.00
_cell.angle_gamma   90.00
#
_symmetry.space_group_name_H-M   'P 1'
#
loop_
_entity.id
_entity.type
_entity.pdbx_description
1 polymer ?
#
loop_
_entity_poly.entity_id
_entity_poly.type
_entity_poly.pdbx_seq_one_letter_code
_entity_poly.pdbx_strand_id
1 'polypeptide(L)'
;MAVMIFLAVTLTALGVYDHIAQWAGAGTAVPVTGFANSIAAAAIEHRSEGLVLGVGANMFKLAGSVIVFGVFAAFVIALIKTTLALLGGP
;
A
#
# COMPACT_ATOMS: atom_id res chain seq x y z
N MET A 1 -14.37 -2.31 12.62
CA MET A 1 -13.37 -2.38 11.52
C MET A 1 -13.96 -2.87 10.21
N ALA A 2 -14.58 -4.06 10.16
CA ALA A 2 -15.14 -4.60 8.90
C ALA A 2 -16.12 -3.66 8.17
N VAL A 3 -16.97 -2.93 8.92
CA VAL A 3 -17.96 -2.00 8.34
C VAL A 3 -17.31 -0.75 7.71
N MET A 4 -16.20 -0.25 8.30
CA MET A 4 -15.47 0.89 7.73
C MET A 4 -14.71 0.52 6.47
N ILE A 5 -14.14 -0.69 6.43
CA ILE A 5 -13.47 -1.23 5.24
C ILE A 5 -14.49 -1.46 4.12
N PHE A 6 -15.66 -2.01 4.46
CA PHE A 6 -16.76 -2.19 3.50
C PHE A 6 -17.22 -0.85 2.91
N LEU A 7 -17.49 0.16 3.75
CA LEU A 7 -17.88 1.50 3.30
C LEU A 7 -16.80 2.20 2.47
N ALA A 8 -15.54 2.10 2.87
CA ALA A 8 -14.42 2.64 2.12
C ALA A 8 -14.31 2.00 0.73
N VAL A 9 -14.42 0.66 0.64
CA VAL A 9 -14.37 -0.08 -0.63
C VAL A 9 -15.59 0.23 -1.50
N THR A 10 -16.79 0.39 -0.92
CA THR A 10 -18.00 0.79 -1.67
C THR A 10 -17.87 2.22 -2.23
N LEU A 11 -17.33 3.18 -1.48
CA LEU A 11 -17.07 4.53 -1.97
C LEU A 11 -15.94 4.58 -3.02
N THR A 12 -14.92 3.74 -2.88
CA THR A 12 -13.86 3.56 -3.88
C THR A 12 -14.40 2.97 -5.19
N ALA A 13 -15.30 1.99 -5.13
CA ALA A 13 -15.91 1.38 -6.31
C ALA A 13 -16.91 2.30 -7.04
N LEU A 14 -17.44 3.32 -6.37
CA LEU A 14 -18.36 4.32 -6.94
C LEU A 14 -17.64 5.49 -7.65
N GLY A 15 -16.30 5.47 -7.76
CA GLY A 15 -15.54 6.42 -8.58
C GLY A 15 -15.38 7.83 -8.01
N VAL A 16 -15.93 8.11 -6.82
CA VAL A 16 -15.78 9.41 -6.13
C VAL A 16 -14.40 9.53 -5.47
N TYR A 17 -13.74 8.41 -5.19
CA TYR A 17 -12.41 8.36 -4.57
C TYR A 17 -11.27 8.63 -5.56
N ASP A 18 -11.47 8.31 -6.85
CA ASP A 18 -10.47 8.55 -7.90
C ASP A 18 -10.21 10.05 -8.11
N HIS A 19 -11.24 10.88 -7.98
CA HIS A 19 -11.12 12.34 -8.13
C HIS A 19 -10.40 13.01 -6.94
N ILE A 20 -10.55 12.45 -5.73
CA ILE A 20 -9.85 12.92 -4.53
C ILE A 20 -8.41 12.41 -4.52
N ALA A 21 -8.14 11.18 -5.00
CA ALA A 21 -6.79 10.64 -5.14
C ALA A 21 -5.94 11.40 -6.17
N GLN A 22 -6.57 11.90 -7.24
CA GLN A 22 -5.92 12.77 -8.23
C GLN A 22 -5.61 14.17 -7.68
N TRP A 23 -6.44 14.70 -6.77
CA TRP A 23 -6.28 16.04 -6.18
C TRP A 23 -5.41 16.04 -4.91
N ALA A 24 -5.35 14.93 -4.16
CA ALA A 24 -4.67 14.82 -2.87
C ALA A 24 -3.17 14.44 -2.94
N GLY A 25 -2.60 14.14 -4.12
CA GLY A 25 -1.16 13.97 -4.20
C GLY A 25 -0.66 13.13 -5.36
N ALA A 26 -0.04 13.80 -6.33
CA ALA A 26 0.96 13.18 -7.19
C ALA A 26 1.99 12.38 -6.37
N GLY A 27 2.28 12.79 -5.12
CA GLY A 27 3.21 12.11 -4.21
C GLY A 27 2.74 10.79 -3.58
N THR A 28 1.44 10.45 -3.56
CA THR A 28 0.94 9.12 -3.11
C THR A 28 0.62 8.21 -4.29
N ALA A 29 0.22 8.77 -5.43
CA ALA A 29 0.04 8.01 -6.66
C ALA A 29 1.40 7.54 -7.22
N VAL A 30 2.45 8.36 -7.17
CA VAL A 30 3.79 8.03 -7.70
C VAL A 30 4.46 6.83 -7.00
N PRO A 31 4.44 6.70 -5.66
CA PRO A 31 4.95 5.50 -4.98
C PRO A 31 4.16 4.24 -5.32
N VAL A 32 2.83 4.34 -5.43
CA VAL A 32 1.97 3.17 -5.71
C VAL A 32 2.12 2.72 -7.16
N THR A 33 2.23 3.63 -8.12
CA THR A 33 2.50 3.29 -9.52
C THR A 33 3.92 2.75 -9.70
N GLY A 34 4.92 3.32 -9.02
CA GLY A 34 6.28 2.79 -9.00
C GLY A 34 6.37 1.38 -8.40
N PHE A 35 5.65 1.12 -7.31
CA PHE A 35 5.54 -0.21 -6.71
C PHE A 35 4.88 -1.22 -7.66
N ALA A 36 3.78 -0.85 -8.31
CA ALA A 36 3.11 -1.69 -9.30
C ALA A 36 4.04 -2.01 -10.50
N ASN A 37 4.80 -1.02 -10.99
CA ASN A 37 5.77 -1.21 -12.06
C ASN A 37 6.88 -2.20 -11.66
N SER A 38 7.44 -2.08 -10.45
CA SER A 38 8.48 -3.00 -9.98
C SER A 38 7.98 -4.44 -9.80
N ILE A 39 6.73 -4.62 -9.36
CA ILE A 39 6.08 -5.95 -9.29
C ILE A 39 5.87 -6.53 -10.69
N ALA A 40 5.35 -5.74 -11.62
CA ALA A 40 5.12 -6.19 -13.00
C ALA A 40 6.44 -6.52 -13.71
N ALA A 41 7.49 -5.72 -13.51
CA ALA A 41 8.82 -5.99 -14.03
C ALA A 41 9.38 -7.31 -13.48
N ALA A 42 9.31 -7.52 -12.16
CA ALA A 42 9.74 -8.77 -11.53
C ALA A 42 8.97 -9.99 -12.07
N ALA A 43 7.68 -9.83 -12.33
CA ALA A 43 6.82 -10.87 -12.91
C ALA A 43 7.19 -11.22 -14.36
N ILE A 44 7.55 -10.22 -15.17
CA ILE A 44 7.94 -10.42 -16.57
C ILE A 44 9.34 -11.05 -16.66
N GLU A 45 10.29 -10.57 -15.85
CA GLU A 45 11.69 -11.00 -15.88
C GLU A 45 11.86 -12.44 -15.37
N HIS A 46 11.14 -12.82 -14.31
CA HIS A 46 11.20 -14.17 -13.73
C HIS A 46 10.10 -15.10 -14.25
N ARG A 47 9.47 -14.74 -15.37
CA ARG A 47 8.47 -15.60 -16.06
C ARG A 47 9.07 -16.94 -16.47
N SER A 48 10.31 -16.94 -16.95
CA SER A 48 11.02 -18.14 -17.43
C SER A 48 11.24 -19.20 -16.35
N GLU A 49 11.22 -18.79 -15.08
CA GLU A 49 11.39 -19.65 -13.90
C GLU A 49 10.09 -20.33 -13.44
N GLY A 50 8.97 -20.05 -14.13
CA GLY A 50 7.66 -20.64 -13.86
C GLY A 50 6.77 -19.78 -12.96
N LEU A 51 5.45 -20.06 -12.99
CA LEU A 51 4.43 -19.19 -12.39
C LEU A 51 4.49 -19.12 -10.85
N VAL A 52 4.85 -20.22 -10.19
CA VAL A 52 4.81 -20.29 -8.71
C VAL A 52 6.17 -19.97 -8.11
N LEU A 53 7.24 -20.62 -8.58
CA LEU A 53 8.59 -20.47 -8.04
C LEU A 53 9.32 -19.23 -8.57
N GLY A 54 9.03 -18.81 -9.81
CA GLY A 54 9.63 -17.63 -10.43
C GLY A 54 8.81 -16.38 -10.21
N VAL A 55 7.65 -16.31 -10.85
CA VAL A 55 6.77 -15.13 -10.84
C VAL A 55 6.21 -14.86 -9.45
N GLY A 56 5.52 -15.85 -8.86
CA GLY A 56 4.86 -15.71 -7.57
C GLY A 56 5.83 -15.39 -6.43
N ALA A 57 6.92 -16.15 -6.31
CA ALA A 57 7.89 -15.96 -5.22
C ALA A 57 8.59 -14.59 -5.29
N ASN A 58 9.02 -14.14 -6.46
CA ASN A 58 9.73 -12.86 -6.61
C ASN A 58 8.80 -11.65 -6.44
N MET A 59 7.57 -11.72 -6.97
CA MET A 59 6.54 -10.71 -6.71
C MET A 59 6.22 -10.62 -5.22
N PHE A 60 6.06 -11.77 -4.54
CA PHE A 60 5.72 -11.81 -3.12
C PHE A 60 6.87 -11.34 -2.23
N LYS A 61 8.12 -11.62 -2.59
CA LYS A 61 9.30 -11.12 -1.86
C LYS A 61 9.37 -9.59 -1.92
N LEU A 62 9.09 -8.99 -3.07
CA LEU A 62 9.06 -7.54 -3.24
C LEU A 62 7.86 -6.91 -2.52
N ALA A 63 6.66 -7.50 -2.63
CA ALA A 63 5.47 -7.02 -1.95
C ALA A 63 5.57 -7.16 -0.42
N GLY A 64 6.12 -8.28 0.05
CA GLY A 64 6.26 -8.59 1.47
C GLY A 64 7.16 -7.59 2.19
N SER A 65 8.29 -7.19 1.59
CA SER A 65 9.17 -6.19 2.20
C SER A 65 8.47 -4.84 2.36
N VAL A 66 7.75 -4.38 1.33
CA VAL A 66 7.00 -3.11 1.35
C VAL A 66 5.89 -3.13 2.41
N ILE A 67 5.18 -4.24 2.56
CA ILE A 67 4.15 -4.39 3.59
C ILE A 67 4.76 -4.33 4.99
N VAL A 68 5.86 -5.04 5.25
CA VAL A 68 6.52 -5.04 6.57
C VAL A 68 6.98 -3.65 6.96
N PHE A 69 7.71 -2.96 6.09
CA PHE A 69 8.20 -1.61 6.38
C PHE A 69 7.08 -0.57 6.43
N GLY A 70 6.07 -0.69 5.55
CA GLY A 70 4.92 0.20 5.54
C GLY A 70 4.07 0.11 6.79
N VAL A 71 3.74 -1.12 7.23
CA VAL A 71 2.98 -1.37 8.45
C VAL A 71 3.79 -0.97 9.69
N PHE A 72 5.08 -1.27 9.72
CA PHE A 72 5.95 -0.88 10.84
C PHE A 72 6.09 0.65 10.96
N ALA A 73 6.31 1.36 9.87
CA ALA A 73 6.36 2.82 9.87
C ALA A 73 5.01 3.43 10.32
N ALA A 74 3.89 2.89 9.83
CA ALA A 74 2.56 3.30 10.26
C ALA A 74 2.33 3.06 11.76
N PHE A 75 2.81 1.92 12.28
CA PHE A 75 2.76 1.59 13.70
C PHE A 75 3.56 2.59 14.55
N VAL A 76 4.79 2.93 14.15
CA VAL A 76 5.63 3.90 14.87
C VAL A 76 4.99 5.29 14.88
N ILE A 77 4.48 5.76 13.73
CA ILE A 77 3.78 7.05 13.64
C ILE A 77 2.52 7.05 14.51
N ALA A 78 1.75 5.95 14.50
CA ALA A 78 0.57 5.80 15.33
C ALA A 78 0.91 5.82 16.83
N LEU A 79 2.02 5.18 17.22
CA LEU A 79 2.53 5.19 18.60
C LEU A 79 2.91 6.60 19.05
N ILE A 80 3.67 7.33 18.22
CA ILE A 80 4.07 8.70 18.50
C ILE A 80 2.84 9.60 18.62
N LYS A 81 1.92 9.52 17.65
CA LYS A 81 0.69 10.31 17.65
C LYS A 81 -0.16 10.03 18.89
N THR A 82 -0.32 8.77 19.26
CA THR A 82 -1.10 8.35 20.44
C THR A 82 -0.44 8.84 21.73
N THR A 83 0.89 8.74 21.84
CA THR A 83 1.63 9.19 23.02
C THR A 83 1.58 10.72 23.16
N LEU A 84 1.69 11.47 22.05
CA LEU A 84 1.54 12.92 22.05
C LEU A 84 0.12 13.38 22.42
N ALA A 85 -0.91 12.67 21.95
CA ALA A 85 -2.29 12.93 22.32
C ALA A 85 -2.55 12.68 23.82
N LEU A 86 -1.90 11.66 24.41
CA LEU A 86 -2.00 11.36 25.84
C LEU A 86 -1.26 12.38 26.73
N LEU A 87 -0.26 13.08 26.19
CA LEU A 87 0.53 14.11 26.90
C LEU A 87 -0.07 15.53 26.80
N GLY A 88 -1.25 15.69 26.20
CA GLY A 88 -1.94 16.99 26.09
C GLY A 88 -1.56 17.82 24.87
N GLY A 89 -0.94 17.21 23.85
CA GLY A 89 -0.88 17.81 22.50
C GLY A 89 -2.28 17.86 21.86
N PRO A 90 -2.52 18.79 20.92
CA PRO A 90 -3.83 18.95 20.25
C PRO A 90 -4.28 17.70 19.49
#